data_AF-A0A9D8AC32-F1
#
_entry.id   AF-A0A9D8AC32-F1
#
_cell.length_a   1.000
_cell.length_b   1.000
_cell.length_c   1.000
_cell.angle_alpha   90.00
_cell.angle_beta   90.00
_cell.angle_gamma   90.00
#
_symmetry.space_group_name_H-M   'P 1'
#
loop_
_entity.id
_entity.type
_entity.pdbx_description
1 polymer ?
#
loop_
_entity_poly.entity_id
_entity_poly.type
_entity_poly.pdbx_seq_one_letter_code
_entity_poly.pdbx_strand_id
1 'polypeptide(L)'
;MKNLLMASYWIGIVADAISALLLFSPRFAEIILNPRPFEISDAYLYVSRIGGTLVAGWTVLLFWAQKKPVERVDILLITVFPVITLLTVFAVLAVNSNHISFQRMLSIFILYLIIIPTYITSYLWAKKQQ
;
A
#
# COMPACT_ATOMS: atom_id res chain seq x y z
N MET A 1 5.04 4.21 22.69
CA MET A 1 4.24 4.39 21.45
C MET A 1 4.82 5.34 20.41
N LYS A 2 5.56 6.41 20.75
CA LYS A 2 6.14 7.32 19.72
C LYS A 2 6.99 6.58 18.66
N ASN A 3 7.80 5.61 19.08
CA ASN A 3 8.60 4.79 18.16
C ASN A 3 7.72 3.93 17.24
N LEU A 4 6.60 3.41 17.74
CA LEU A 4 5.63 2.66 16.95
C LEU A 4 4.95 3.56 15.91
N LEU A 5 4.56 4.79 16.29
CA LEU A 5 3.99 5.76 15.34
C LEU A 5 4.95 6.07 14.20
N MET A 6 6.24 6.29 14.51
CA MET A 6 7.26 6.51 13.47
C MET A 6 7.49 5.26 12.63
N ALA A 7 7.50 4.06 13.24
CA ALA A 7 7.59 2.81 12.52
C ALA A 7 6.40 2.63 11.55
N SER A 8 5.18 2.97 11.95
CA SER A 8 4.00 2.95 11.09
C SER A 8 4.21 3.77 9.82
N TYR A 9 4.68 5.02 9.95
CA TYR A 9 4.99 5.85 8.78
C TYR A 9 6.05 5.21 7.88
N TRP A 10 7.15 4.69 8.45
CA TRP A 10 8.23 4.09 7.66
C TRP A 10 7.82 2.79 6.98
N ILE A 11 7.01 1.95 7.64
CA ILE A 11 6.45 0.73 7.04
C ILE A 11 5.64 1.11 5.79
N GLY A 12 4.76 2.12 5.89
CA GLY A 12 4.00 2.60 4.75
C GLY A 12 4.86 3.19 3.64
N ILE A 13 5.83 4.05 3.98
CA ILE A 13 6.75 4.66 3.01
C ILE A 13 7.50 3.58 2.22
N VAL A 14 8.01 2.55 2.89
CA VAL A 14 8.74 1.46 2.23
C VAL A 14 7.79 0.61 1.39
N ALA A 15 6.61 0.26 1.92
CA ALA A 15 5.62 -0.54 1.19
C ALA A 15 5.15 0.18 -0.09
N ASP A 16 4.85 1.48 0.00
CA ASP A 16 4.42 2.28 -1.14
C ASP A 16 5.56 2.49 -2.13
N ALA A 17 6.79 2.77 -1.66
CA ALA A 17 7.94 2.92 -2.55
C ALA A 17 8.23 1.65 -3.35
N ILE A 18 8.19 0.47 -2.70
CA ILE A 18 8.34 -0.82 -3.39
C ILE A 18 7.21 -1.02 -4.40
N SER A 19 5.97 -0.75 -4.00
CA SER A 19 4.79 -0.91 -4.87
C SER A 19 4.85 0.03 -6.09
N ALA A 20 5.27 1.28 -5.90
CA ALA A 20 5.49 2.23 -6.99
C ALA A 20 6.58 1.75 -7.95
N LEU A 21 7.70 1.24 -7.44
CA LEU A 21 8.77 0.67 -8.27
C LEU A 21 8.27 -0.51 -9.12
N LEU A 22 7.45 -1.39 -8.54
CA LEU A 22 6.85 -2.52 -9.27
C LEU A 22 5.90 -2.05 -10.36
N LEU A 23 5.11 -1.00 -10.09
CA LEU A 23 4.16 -0.45 -11.04
C LEU A 23 4.82 0.34 -12.19
N PHE A 24 5.97 0.97 -11.94
CA PHE A 24 6.74 1.66 -12.98
C PHE A 24 7.61 0.73 -13.81
N SER A 25 8.04 -0.41 -13.26
CA SER A 25 8.98 -1.31 -13.91
C SER A 25 8.44 -2.74 -13.99
N PRO A 26 7.96 -3.15 -15.19
CA PRO A 26 7.57 -4.53 -15.45
C PRO A 26 8.69 -5.52 -15.13
N ARG A 27 9.95 -5.14 -15.36
CA ARG A 27 11.12 -5.99 -15.05
C ARG A 27 11.27 -6.25 -13.55
N PHE A 28 11.04 -5.25 -12.71
CA PHE A 28 11.05 -5.47 -11.26
C PHE A 28 9.84 -6.31 -10.82
N ALA A 29 8.67 -6.07 -11.44
CA ALA A 29 7.47 -6.87 -11.19
C ALA A 29 7.68 -8.35 -11.55
N GLU A 30 8.35 -8.63 -12.67
CA GLU A 30 8.70 -10.00 -13.09
C GLU A 30 9.57 -10.72 -12.05
N ILE A 31 10.62 -10.07 -11.58
CA ILE A 31 11.56 -10.65 -10.60
C ILE A 31 10.86 -10.94 -9.26
N ILE A 32 10.03 -10.01 -8.77
CA ILE A 32 9.47 -10.09 -7.42
C ILE A 32 8.17 -10.89 -7.38
N LEU A 33 7.27 -10.67 -8.34
CA LEU A 33 5.94 -11.27 -8.34
C LEU A 33 5.88 -12.59 -9.11
N ASN A 34 6.90 -12.91 -9.91
CA ASN A 34 6.95 -14.06 -10.81
C ASN A 34 5.58 -14.32 -11.48
N PRO A 35 5.02 -13.30 -12.17
CA PRO A 35 3.69 -13.40 -12.73
C PRO A 35 3.66 -14.55 -13.75
N ARG A 36 2.46 -15.09 -14.02
CA ARG A 36 2.33 -15.95 -15.22
C ARG A 36 2.74 -15.08 -16.41
N PRO A 37 3.26 -15.67 -17.51
CA PRO A 37 3.44 -14.90 -18.73
C PRO A 37 2.12 -14.19 -19.03
N PHE A 38 2.13 -12.87 -18.88
CA PHE A 38 1.04 -11.98 -19.24
C PHE A 38 1.65 -11.01 -20.24
N GLU A 39 0.92 -10.72 -21.30
CA GLU A 39 1.41 -9.78 -22.29
C GLU A 39 1.45 -8.37 -21.69
N ILE A 40 2.64 -7.77 -21.66
CA ILE A 40 2.81 -6.36 -21.31
C ILE A 40 2.22 -5.55 -22.47
N SER A 41 0.93 -5.24 -22.38
CA SER A 41 0.22 -4.41 -23.36
C SER A 41 0.36 -2.92 -23.04
N ASP A 42 0.12 -2.07 -24.03
CA ASP A 42 0.10 -0.62 -23.84
C ASP A 42 -0.95 -0.19 -22.80
N ALA A 43 -2.11 -0.86 -22.78
CA ALA A 43 -3.14 -0.63 -21.80
C ALA A 43 -2.67 -0.97 -20.37
N TYR A 44 -1.96 -2.10 -20.20
CA TYR A 44 -1.35 -2.46 -18.92
C TYR A 44 -0.33 -1.41 -18.47
N LEU A 45 0.59 -1.00 -19.37
CA LEU A 45 1.61 0.00 -19.05
C LEU A 45 0.99 1.34 -18.66
N TYR A 46 -0.05 1.79 -19.36
CA TYR A 46 -0.76 3.02 -19.06
C TYR A 46 -1.39 2.97 -17.66
N VAL A 47 -2.18 1.94 -17.36
CA VAL A 47 -2.86 1.79 -16.06
C VAL A 47 -1.84 1.59 -14.93
N SER A 48 -0.81 0.78 -15.15
CA SER A 48 0.25 0.53 -14.18
C SER A 48 1.00 1.82 -13.83
N ARG A 49 1.33 2.67 -14.81
CA ARG A 49 2.01 3.95 -14.57
C ARG A 49 1.14 4.97 -13.84
N ILE A 50 -0.18 4.99 -14.11
CA ILE A 50 -1.13 5.80 -13.32
C ILE A 50 -1.12 5.32 -11.87
N GLY A 51 -1.26 4.01 -11.65
CA GLY A 51 -1.19 3.42 -10.32
C GLY A 51 0.12 3.75 -9.61
N GLY A 52 1.25 3.61 -10.29
CA GLY A 52 2.58 3.91 -9.76
C GLY A 52 2.72 5.38 -9.35
N THR A 53 2.15 6.30 -10.13
CA THR A 53 2.16 7.74 -9.80
C THR A 53 1.33 8.05 -8.55
N LEU A 54 0.16 7.43 -8.41
CA LEU A 54 -0.68 7.59 -7.23
C LEU A 54 0.02 7.05 -5.97
N VAL A 55 0.62 5.87 -6.06
CA VAL A 55 1.36 5.26 -4.94
C VAL A 55 2.63 6.06 -4.59
N ALA A 56 3.35 6.59 -5.59
CA ALA A 56 4.47 7.48 -5.36
C ALA A 56 4.04 8.79 -4.67
N GLY A 57 2.90 9.36 -5.07
CA GLY A 57 2.29 10.49 -4.38
C GLY A 57 1.97 10.16 -2.91
N TRP A 58 1.40 8.97 -2.66
CA TRP A 58 1.12 8.50 -1.30
C TRP A 58 2.38 8.32 -0.45
N THR A 59 3.46 7.81 -1.06
CA THR A 59 4.79 7.71 -0.42
C THR A 59 5.27 9.09 0.07
N VAL A 60 5.17 10.11 -0.78
CA VAL A 60 5.55 11.49 -0.44
C VAL A 60 4.65 12.05 0.67
N LEU A 61 3.35 11.78 0.62
CA LEU A 61 2.41 12.20 1.67
C LEU A 61 2.75 11.59 3.03
N LEU A 62 3.09 10.30 3.10
CA LEU A 62 3.54 9.66 4.33
C LEU A 62 4.88 10.24 4.82
N PHE A 63 5.81 10.54 3.90
CA PHE A 63 7.07 11.21 4.24
C PHE A 63 6.86 12.64 4.78
N TRP A 64 5.88 13.35 4.25
CA TRP A 64 5.48 14.66 4.76
C TRP A 64 4.77 14.56 6.12
N ALA A 65 3.90 13.58 6.30
CA ALA A 65 3.15 13.39 7.54
C ALA A 65 4.07 13.03 8.72
N GLN A 66 5.10 12.21 8.50
CA GLN A 66 6.05 11.83 9.57
C GLN A 66 6.82 13.02 10.16
N LYS A 67 6.90 14.18 9.47
CA LYS A 67 7.53 15.39 10.02
C LYS A 67 6.72 16.00 11.17
N LYS A 68 5.41 15.75 11.19
CA LYS A 68 4.49 16.16 12.26
C LYS A 68 3.53 15.01 12.58
N PRO A 69 4.05 13.91 13.14
CA PRO A 69 3.40 12.60 13.09
C PRO A 69 2.12 12.53 13.93
N VAL A 70 2.01 13.34 14.98
CA VAL A 70 0.81 13.46 15.82
C VAL A 70 -0.23 14.37 15.17
N GLU A 71 0.16 15.56 14.70
CA GLU A 71 -0.75 16.52 14.04
C GLU A 71 -1.39 15.95 12.77
N ARG A 72 -0.69 15.07 12.05
CA ARG A 72 -1.10 14.55 10.74
C ARG A 72 -1.48 13.07 10.76
N VAL A 73 -1.79 12.53 11.94
CA VAL A 73 -2.04 11.09 12.11
C VAL A 73 -3.27 10.58 11.34
N ASP A 74 -4.18 11.47 10.95
CA ASP A 74 -5.37 11.13 10.18
C ASP A 74 -5.02 10.45 8.84
N ILE A 75 -3.83 10.67 8.28
CA ILE A 75 -3.37 9.97 7.06
C ILE A 75 -3.28 8.45 7.25
N LEU A 76 -2.95 7.98 8.47
CA LEU A 76 -2.92 6.55 8.77
C LEU A 76 -4.34 5.99 8.72
N LEU A 77 -5.32 6.74 9.24
CA LEU A 77 -6.71 6.34 9.16
C LEU A 77 -7.21 6.34 7.71
N ILE A 78 -6.87 7.36 6.91
CA ILE A 78 -7.21 7.42 5.47
C ILE A 78 -6.60 6.22 4.71
N THR A 79 -5.39 5.80 5.09
CA THR A 79 -4.75 4.64 4.46
C THR A 79 -5.47 3.33 4.81
N VAL A 80 -5.96 3.16 6.03
CA VAL A 80 -6.79 1.99 6.39
C VAL A 80 -8.18 2.09 5.73
N PHE A 81 -8.80 3.26 5.86
CA PHE A 81 -10.12 3.60 5.36
C PHE A 81 -10.07 4.97 4.65
N PRO A 82 -10.10 5.04 3.30
CA PRO A 82 -10.65 4.02 2.40
C PRO A 82 -9.64 3.12 1.68
N VAL A 83 -8.34 3.42 1.69
CA VAL A 83 -7.40 2.85 0.70
C VAL A 83 -7.29 1.32 0.79
N ILE A 84 -6.90 0.77 1.94
CA ILE A 84 -6.76 -0.70 2.10
C ILE A 84 -8.10 -1.42 1.93
N THR A 85 -9.20 -0.79 2.35
CA THR A 85 -10.54 -1.36 2.18
C THR A 85 -10.89 -1.51 0.70
N LEU A 86 -10.70 -0.45 -0.11
CA LEU A 86 -10.96 -0.50 -1.55
C LEU A 86 -10.00 -1.45 -2.28
N LEU A 87 -8.73 -1.48 -1.89
CA LEU A 87 -7.77 -2.45 -2.43
C LEU A 87 -8.16 -3.90 -2.11
N THR A 88 -8.72 -4.15 -0.92
CA THR A 88 -9.24 -5.47 -0.52
C THR A 88 -10.45 -5.86 -1.36
N VAL A 89 -11.38 -4.94 -1.61
CA VAL A 89 -12.53 -5.19 -2.51
C VAL A 89 -12.03 -5.51 -3.92
N PHE A 90 -11.09 -4.74 -4.46
CA PHE A 90 -10.50 -5.01 -5.76
C PHE A 90 -9.84 -6.39 -5.82
N ALA A 91 -9.08 -6.76 -4.78
CA ALA A 91 -8.44 -8.07 -4.66
C ALA A 91 -9.47 -9.22 -4.74
N VAL A 92 -10.58 -9.12 -4.00
CA VAL A 92 -11.66 -10.11 -4.02
C VAL A 92 -12.30 -10.21 -5.41
N LEU A 93 -12.58 -9.08 -6.06
CA LEU A 93 -13.15 -9.05 -7.42
C LEU A 93 -12.20 -9.69 -8.46
N ALA A 94 -10.90 -9.46 -8.35
CA ALA A 94 -9.89 -10.04 -9.23
C ALA A 94 -9.73 -11.56 -9.03
N VAL A 95 -9.90 -12.06 -7.80
CA VAL A 95 -9.96 -13.52 -7.54
C VAL A 95 -11.24 -14.12 -8.10
N ASN A 96 -12.39 -13.48 -7.88
CA ASN A 96 -13.69 -13.99 -8.35
C ASN A 96 -13.81 -14.02 -9.88
N SER A 97 -13.11 -13.12 -10.58
CA SER A 97 -13.03 -13.10 -12.05
C SER A 97 -12.02 -14.10 -12.63
N ASN A 98 -11.36 -14.91 -11.79
CA ASN A 98 -10.30 -15.86 -12.17
C ASN A 98 -9.07 -15.22 -12.85
N HIS A 99 -8.89 -13.89 -12.73
CA HIS A 99 -7.72 -13.21 -13.28
C HIS A 99 -6.46 -13.44 -12.44
N ILE A 100 -6.61 -13.62 -11.11
CA ILE A 100 -5.50 -13.86 -10.18
C ILE A 100 -5.89 -14.96 -9.19
N SER A 101 -4.99 -15.90 -8.90
CA SER A 101 -5.25 -16.92 -7.88
C SER A 101 -5.15 -16.34 -6.47
N PHE A 102 -6.01 -16.82 -5.56
CA PHE A 102 -6.01 -16.39 -4.16
C PHE A 102 -4.63 -16.53 -3.48
N GLN A 103 -3.91 -17.62 -3.78
CA GLN A 103 -2.56 -17.88 -3.26
C GLN A 103 -1.56 -16.75 -3.59
N ARG A 104 -1.70 -16.11 -4.76
CA ARG A 104 -0.83 -15.00 -5.17
C ARG A 104 -1.13 -13.70 -4.43
N MET A 105 -2.30 -13.60 -3.81
CA MET A 105 -2.68 -12.46 -2.97
C MET A 105 -2.33 -12.65 -1.50
N LEU A 106 -1.84 -13.83 -1.10
CA LEU A 106 -1.55 -14.11 0.30
C LEU A 106 -0.51 -13.14 0.88
N SER A 107 0.53 -12.80 0.11
CA SER A 107 1.56 -11.85 0.52
C SER A 107 1.00 -10.45 0.80
N ILE A 108 0.04 -9.97 0.01
CA ILE A 108 -0.57 -8.65 0.24
C ILE A 108 -1.50 -8.67 1.45
N PHE A 109 -2.23 -9.75 1.68
CA PHE A 109 -3.06 -9.91 2.88
C PHE A 109 -2.23 -10.00 4.16
N ILE A 110 -1.08 -10.67 4.14
CA ILE A 110 -0.14 -10.68 5.27
C ILE A 110 0.32 -9.25 5.58
N LEU A 111 0.66 -8.45 4.56
CA LEU A 111 1.04 -7.06 4.75
C LEU A 111 -0.11 -6.24 5.38
N TYR A 112 -1.36 -6.43 4.93
CA TYR A 112 -2.52 -5.75 5.51
C TYR A 112 -2.76 -6.14 6.96
N LEU A 113 -2.59 -7.42 7.32
CA LEU A 113 -2.70 -7.90 8.69
C LEU A 113 -1.66 -7.27 9.63
N ILE A 114 -0.54 -6.77 9.10
CA ILE A 114 0.46 -6.01 9.86
C ILE A 114 0.11 -4.53 9.88
N ILE A 115 -0.16 -3.92 8.72
CA ILE A 115 -0.39 -2.47 8.59
C ILE A 115 -1.62 -2.03 9.37
N ILE A 116 -2.76 -2.72 9.22
CA ILE A 116 -4.04 -2.31 9.82
C ILE A 116 -3.93 -2.16 11.35
N PRO A 117 -3.50 -3.16 12.13
CA PRO A 117 -3.41 -3.01 13.58
C PRO A 117 -2.35 -1.98 13.99
N THR A 118 -1.21 -1.94 13.31
CA THR A 118 -0.14 -0.96 13.60
C THR A 118 -0.60 0.49 13.36
N TYR A 119 -1.37 0.73 12.30
CA TYR A 119 -1.91 2.04 11.98
C TYR A 119 -3.04 2.45 12.92
N ILE A 120 -3.99 1.55 13.20
CA ILE A 120 -5.10 1.84 14.12
C ILE A 120 -4.58 2.14 15.53
N THR A 121 -3.66 1.32 16.05
CA THR A 121 -3.10 1.54 17.39
C THR A 121 -2.30 2.84 17.47
N SER A 122 -1.53 3.16 16.42
CA SER A 122 -0.79 4.43 16.32
C SER A 122 -1.72 5.64 16.25
N TYR A 123 -2.82 5.53 15.50
CA TYR A 123 -3.86 6.56 15.39
C TYR A 123 -4.53 6.83 16.73
N LEU A 124 -5.03 5.79 17.40
CA LEU A 124 -5.70 5.90 18.69
C LEU A 124 -4.77 6.50 19.77
N TRP A 125 -3.48 6.14 19.74
CA TRP A 125 -2.51 6.73 20.65
C TRP A 125 -2.27 8.21 20.36
N ALA A 126 -2.04 8.58 19.09
CA ALA A 126 -1.75 9.96 18.72
C ALA A 126 -2.93 10.89 19.01
N LYS A 127 -4.17 10.45 18.77
CA LYS A 127 -5.37 11.22 19.10
C LYS A 127 -5.54 11.51 20.59
N LYS A 128 -5.01 10.66 21.47
CA LYS A 128 -5.00 10.93 22.92
C LYS A 128 -3.98 11.98 23.35
N GLN A 129 -3.04 12.32 22.47
CA GLN A 129 -1.96 13.27 22.74
C GLN A 129 -2.22 14.65 22.10
N GLN A 130 -3.31 14.79 21.35
CA GLN A 130 -3.85 16.05 20.86
C GLN A 130 -4.81 16.63 21.90
#